data_AF-A0A7V7FZY1-F1
#
_entry.id   AF-A0A7V7FZY1-F1
#
_cell.length_a   1.000
_cell.length_b   1.000
_cell.length_c   1.000
_cell.angle_alpha   90.00
_cell.angle_beta   90.00
_cell.angle_gamma   90.00
#
_symmetry.space_group_name_H-M   'P 1'
#
loop_
_entity.id
_entity.type
_entity.pdbx_description
1 polymer ?
#
loop_
_entity_poly.entity_id
_entity_poly.type
_entity_poly.pdbx_seq_one_letter_code
_entity_poly.pdbx_strand_id
1 'polypeptide(L)'
;MRNQIRHALTGLVLGVSLTALVGCGTVFHPERKGQMNGRIDPVIAIANGVGLLFFIIPGVIAYAVDFSNGTLYLPGTQDNAGVDTLQLEEGMDIATLEQLLSDKTGKSVSLDSELVRVEEVESLDEALALIRMAGTNDRERLGLTLQSGT
;
A
#
# COMPACT_ATOMS: atom_id res chain seq x y z
N MET A 1 -33.80 -30.16 19.76
CA MET A 1 -32.52 -30.22 19.02
C MET A 1 -32.49 -29.33 17.77
N ARG A 2 -33.45 -29.45 16.84
CA ARG A 2 -33.43 -28.66 15.57
C ARG A 2 -33.43 -27.14 15.75
N ASN A 3 -34.16 -26.59 16.72
CA ASN A 3 -34.11 -25.14 17.00
C ASN A 3 -32.78 -24.68 17.62
N GLN A 4 -32.15 -25.52 18.46
CA GLN A 4 -30.84 -25.19 19.03
C GLN A 4 -29.74 -25.17 17.96
N ILE A 5 -29.79 -26.10 17.00
CA ILE A 5 -28.87 -26.13 15.85
C ILE A 5 -29.07 -24.91 14.96
N ARG A 6 -30.33 -24.50 14.72
CA ARG A 6 -30.63 -23.29 13.94
C ARG A 6 -30.09 -22.03 14.61
N HIS A 7 -30.28 -21.87 15.92
CA HIS A 7 -29.73 -20.73 16.65
C HIS A 7 -28.19 -20.72 16.65
N ALA A 8 -27.55 -21.89 16.78
CA ALA A 8 -26.11 -22.01 16.69
C ALA A 8 -25.57 -21.62 15.30
N LEU A 9 -26.22 -22.08 14.23
CA LEU A 9 -25.86 -21.70 12.86
C LEU A 9 -26.07 -20.21 12.59
N THR A 10 -27.17 -19.64 13.06
CA THR A 10 -27.42 -18.20 12.92
C THR A 10 -26.37 -17.38 13.68
N GLY A 11 -26.02 -17.78 14.91
CA GLY A 11 -24.96 -17.15 15.68
C GLY A 11 -23.59 -17.22 14.99
N LEU A 12 -23.26 -18.38 14.40
CA LEU A 12 -22.04 -18.57 13.63
C LEU A 12 -21.97 -17.64 12.41
N VAL A 13 -23.03 -17.59 11.61
CA VAL A 13 -23.08 -16.73 10.41
C VAL A 13 -22.96 -15.26 10.77
N LEU A 14 -23.66 -14.83 11.82
CA LEU A 14 -23.58 -13.45 12.32
C LEU A 14 -22.17 -13.13 12.84
N GLY A 15 -21.56 -14.02 13.61
CA GLY A 15 -20.21 -13.85 14.11
C GLY A 15 -19.18 -13.71 12.99
N VAL A 16 -19.21 -14.61 12.01
CA VAL A 16 -18.31 -14.56 10.83
C VAL A 16 -18.52 -13.28 10.03
N SER A 17 -19.76 -12.83 9.86
CA SER A 17 -20.07 -11.61 9.11
C SER A 17 -19.56 -10.35 9.82
N LEU A 18 -19.66 -10.28 11.15
CA LEU A 18 -19.12 -9.18 11.93
C LEU A 18 -17.59 -9.14 11.88
N THR A 19 -16.92 -10.29 12.00
CA THR A 19 -15.46 -10.37 11.88
C THR A 19 -14.99 -9.98 10.48
N ALA A 20 -15.74 -10.34 9.43
CA ALA A 20 -15.42 -9.95 8.06
C ALA A 20 -15.44 -8.43 7.83
N LEU A 21 -16.34 -7.70 8.49
CA LEU A 21 -16.40 -6.24 8.41
C LEU A 21 -15.19 -5.56 9.07
N VAL A 22 -14.62 -6.19 10.10
CA VAL A 22 -13.43 -5.69 10.80
C VAL A 22 -12.14 -6.11 10.07
N GLY A 23 -12.15 -7.26 9.40
CA GLY A 23 -10.98 -7.87 8.76
C GLY A 23 -10.19 -8.75 9.73
N CYS A 24 -9.77 -9.93 9.28
CA CYS A 24 -9.02 -10.88 10.13
C CYS A 24 -7.63 -10.34 10.45
N GLY A 25 -6.92 -9.81 9.46
CA GLY A 25 -5.60 -9.20 9.64
C GLY A 25 -5.64 -7.98 10.56
N THR A 26 -6.73 -7.22 10.54
CA THR A 26 -6.95 -6.09 11.46
C THR A 26 -7.14 -6.53 12.92
N VAL A 27 -7.75 -7.70 13.16
CA VAL A 27 -7.89 -8.25 14.52
C VAL A 27 -6.58 -8.85 15.02
N PHE A 28 -5.84 -9.56 14.16
CA PHE A 28 -4.60 -10.24 14.56
C PHE A 28 -3.39 -9.32 14.62
N HIS A 29 -3.32 -8.34 13.73
CA HIS A 29 -2.16 -7.48 13.52
C HIS A 29 -2.58 -6.01 13.30
N PRO A 30 -3.20 -5.35 14.29
CA PRO A 30 -3.64 -3.96 14.17
C PRO A 30 -2.47 -2.99 13.90
N GLU A 31 -1.26 -3.33 14.30
CA GLU A 31 -0.02 -2.57 14.08
C GLU A 31 0.38 -2.44 12.59
N ARG A 32 -0.19 -3.26 11.71
CA ARG A 32 0.12 -3.26 10.27
C ARG A 32 -0.85 -2.43 9.44
N LYS A 33 -1.73 -1.65 10.10
CA LYS A 33 -2.67 -0.77 9.40
C LYS A 33 -1.93 0.35 8.69
N GLY A 34 -2.36 0.64 7.47
CA GLY A 34 -1.81 1.72 6.65
C GLY A 34 -0.66 1.30 5.72
N GLN A 35 -0.32 0.01 5.65
CA GLN A 35 0.62 -0.48 4.63
C GLN A 35 -0.01 -0.28 3.24
N MET A 36 0.66 0.47 2.37
CA MET A 36 0.11 0.86 1.07
C MET A 36 0.27 -0.24 0.01
N ASN A 37 1.31 -1.06 0.14
CA ASN A 37 1.61 -2.18 -0.75
C ASN A 37 2.65 -3.10 -0.11
N GLY A 38 2.89 -4.27 -0.71
CA GLY A 38 4.03 -5.11 -0.38
C GLY A 38 3.78 -6.59 -0.63
N ARG A 39 4.64 -7.43 -0.07
CA ARG A 39 4.49 -8.89 -0.16
C ARG A 39 3.27 -9.32 0.65
N ILE A 40 2.41 -10.13 0.04
CA ILE A 40 1.19 -10.65 0.69
C ILE A 40 1.57 -11.61 1.83
N ASP A 41 0.97 -11.41 3.00
CA ASP A 41 1.06 -12.34 4.12
C ASP A 41 0.25 -13.62 3.81
N PRO A 42 0.92 -14.77 3.60
CA PRO A 42 0.25 -16.00 3.22
C PRO A 42 -0.73 -16.49 4.30
N VAL A 43 -0.48 -16.20 5.58
CA VAL A 43 -1.34 -16.66 6.68
C VAL A 43 -2.70 -15.98 6.59
N ILE A 44 -2.71 -14.65 6.41
CA ILE A 44 -3.95 -13.87 6.33
C ILE A 44 -4.65 -14.10 4.99
N ALA A 45 -3.90 -14.23 3.89
CA ALA A 45 -4.46 -14.56 2.59
C ALA A 45 -5.18 -15.92 2.60
N ILE A 46 -4.56 -16.94 3.22
CA ILE A 46 -5.19 -18.27 3.37
C ILE A 46 -6.42 -18.18 4.27
N ALA A 47 -6.35 -17.47 5.41
CA ALA A 47 -7.50 -17.31 6.31
C ALA A 47 -8.70 -16.66 5.62
N ASN A 48 -8.48 -15.58 4.88
CA ASN A 48 -9.53 -14.93 4.09
C ASN A 48 -10.00 -15.82 2.92
N GLY A 49 -9.11 -16.60 2.30
CA GLY A 49 -9.44 -17.58 1.27
C GLY A 49 -10.32 -18.73 1.79
N VAL A 50 -10.09 -19.21 3.02
CA VAL A 50 -10.97 -20.18 3.70
C VAL A 50 -12.34 -19.55 3.96
N GLY A 51 -12.38 -18.30 4.44
CA GLY A 51 -13.63 -17.55 4.59
C GLY A 51 -14.40 -17.43 3.28
N LEU A 52 -13.71 -17.15 2.18
CA LEU A 52 -14.27 -17.09 0.84
C LEU A 52 -14.84 -18.43 0.37
N LEU A 53 -14.17 -19.55 0.67
CA LEU A 53 -14.59 -20.89 0.26
C LEU A 53 -15.92 -21.32 0.91
N PHE A 54 -16.10 -21.03 2.21
CA PHE A 54 -17.29 -21.47 2.96
C PHE A 54 -18.39 -20.42 3.02
N PHE A 55 -18.05 -19.13 2.92
CA PHE A 55 -18.97 -18.01 3.03
C PHE A 55 -18.58 -16.90 2.05
N ILE A 56 -19.00 -17.04 0.77
CA ILE A 56 -18.60 -16.15 -0.32
C ILE A 56 -18.72 -14.66 0.05
N ILE A 57 -19.90 -14.21 0.49
CA ILE A 57 -20.16 -12.79 0.79
C ILE A 57 -19.26 -12.30 1.94
N PRO A 58 -19.29 -12.90 3.16
CA PRO A 58 -18.37 -12.52 4.23
C PRO A 58 -16.89 -12.62 3.83
N GLY A 59 -16.50 -13.64 3.07
CA GLY A 59 -15.11 -13.86 2.67
C GLY A 59 -14.57 -12.79 1.72
N VAL A 60 -15.36 -12.36 0.72
CA VAL A 60 -14.96 -11.24 -0.16
C VAL A 60 -14.80 -9.95 0.66
N ILE A 61 -15.73 -9.68 1.58
CA ILE A 61 -15.67 -8.48 2.43
C ILE A 61 -14.41 -8.51 3.28
N ALA A 62 -14.12 -9.62 3.97
CA ALA A 62 -12.91 -9.76 4.79
C ALA A 62 -11.63 -9.53 3.98
N TYR A 63 -11.58 -10.08 2.77
CA TYR A 63 -10.44 -9.90 1.86
C TYR A 63 -10.27 -8.43 1.44
N ALA A 64 -11.38 -7.77 1.09
CA ALA A 64 -11.36 -6.35 0.70
C ALA A 64 -10.99 -5.43 1.87
N VAL A 65 -11.46 -5.71 3.08
CA VAL A 65 -11.13 -4.95 4.29
C VAL A 65 -9.65 -5.10 4.64
N ASP A 66 -9.12 -6.33 4.66
CA ASP A 66 -7.69 -6.54 4.97
C ASP A 66 -6.76 -5.97 3.88
N PHE A 67 -7.19 -6.01 2.61
CA PHE A 67 -6.47 -5.34 1.52
C PHE A 67 -6.47 -3.81 1.70
N SER A 68 -7.64 -3.22 1.96
CA SER A 68 -7.81 -1.76 2.08
C SER A 68 -7.14 -1.19 3.32
N ASN A 69 -7.13 -1.95 4.41
CA ASN A 69 -6.45 -1.58 5.65
C ASN A 69 -4.93 -1.79 5.56
N GLY A 70 -4.43 -2.46 4.52
CA GLY A 70 -3.02 -2.84 4.39
C GLY A 70 -2.63 -4.03 5.27
N THR A 71 -3.56 -4.60 6.04
CA THR A 71 -3.31 -5.72 6.94
C THR A 71 -3.16 -7.04 6.21
N LEU A 72 -3.34 -7.10 4.89
CA LEU A 72 -2.99 -8.25 4.06
C LEU A 72 -1.47 -8.35 3.77
N TYR A 73 -0.71 -7.25 3.91
CA TYR A 73 0.71 -7.20 3.53
C TYR A 73 1.65 -7.46 4.71
N LEU A 74 2.82 -8.03 4.42
CA LEU A 74 3.92 -8.16 5.38
C LEU A 74 4.58 -6.80 5.65
N PRO A 75 4.93 -6.50 6.91
CA PRO A 75 5.60 -5.26 7.25
C PRO A 75 6.98 -5.18 6.62
N GLY A 76 7.39 -3.99 6.19
CA GLY A 76 8.73 -3.74 5.63
C GLY A 76 8.96 -4.34 4.24
N THR A 77 7.91 -4.89 3.60
CA THR A 77 7.98 -5.44 2.23
C THR A 77 7.34 -4.51 1.21
N GLN A 78 7.21 -3.22 1.55
CA GLN A 78 6.63 -2.22 0.65
C GLN A 78 7.44 -2.22 -0.65
N ASP A 79 6.83 -2.75 -1.71
CA ASP A 79 7.38 -2.63 -3.06
C ASP A 79 7.22 -1.17 -3.46
N ASN A 80 8.27 -0.39 -3.22
CA ASN A 80 8.44 0.96 -3.75
C ASN A 80 8.68 0.87 -5.26
N ALA A 81 7.72 0.31 -6.00
CA ALA A 81 7.81 -0.02 -7.42
C ALA A 81 7.96 1.20 -8.36
N GLY A 82 8.45 2.33 -7.86
CA GLY A 82 8.80 3.52 -8.62
C GLY A 82 9.79 4.45 -7.92
N VAL A 83 10.48 4.01 -6.85
CA VAL A 83 11.50 4.82 -6.16
C VAL A 83 12.85 4.13 -6.31
N ASP A 84 13.75 4.75 -7.09
CA ASP A 84 15.16 4.33 -7.14
C ASP A 84 15.88 4.92 -5.91
N THR A 85 16.42 4.06 -5.05
CA THR A 85 17.15 4.50 -3.85
C THR A 85 18.61 4.70 -4.17
N LEU A 86 19.11 5.91 -4.00
CA LEU A 86 20.52 6.26 -4.14
C LEU A 86 21.16 6.36 -2.76
N GLN A 87 22.22 5.59 -2.52
CA GLN A 87 23.03 5.76 -1.31
C GLN A 87 23.92 6.98 -1.50
N LEU A 88 23.74 7.98 -0.62
CA LEU A 88 24.59 9.14 -0.52
C LEU A 88 25.76 8.78 0.41
N GLU A 89 27.00 8.95 -0.05
CA GLU A 89 28.15 8.87 0.84
C GLU A 89 28.19 10.07 1.79
N GLU A 90 28.51 9.82 3.08
CA GLU A 90 28.68 10.88 4.06
C GLU A 90 29.80 11.83 3.61
N GLY A 91 29.47 13.12 3.45
CA GLY A 91 30.41 14.15 2.99
C GLY A 91 30.46 14.37 1.47
N MET A 92 29.49 13.85 0.71
CA MET A 92 29.35 14.12 -0.72
C MET A 92 29.18 15.62 -0.99
N ASP A 93 29.99 16.15 -1.91
CA ASP A 93 29.90 17.54 -2.35
C ASP A 93 28.63 17.79 -3.19
N ILE A 94 28.06 18.98 -3.05
CA ILE A 94 26.81 19.40 -3.73
C ILE A 94 26.93 19.29 -5.24
N ALA A 95 28.09 19.64 -5.82
CA ALA A 95 28.32 19.51 -7.26
C ALA A 95 28.30 18.04 -7.73
N THR A 96 28.79 17.12 -6.89
CA THR A 96 28.77 15.68 -7.18
C THR A 96 27.33 15.15 -7.11
N LEU A 97 26.54 15.64 -6.15
CA LEU A 97 25.13 15.31 -6.03
C LEU A 97 24.31 15.81 -7.23
N GLU A 98 24.52 17.07 -7.66
CA GLU A 98 23.86 17.63 -8.85
C GLU A 98 24.18 16.83 -10.12
N GLN A 99 25.44 16.42 -10.29
CA GLN A 99 25.87 15.61 -11.42
C GLN A 99 25.20 14.22 -11.38
N LEU A 100 25.19 13.56 -10.22
CA LEU A 100 24.58 12.25 -10.04
C LEU A 100 23.06 12.29 -10.28
N LEU A 101 22.37 13.33 -9.80
CA LEU A 101 20.95 13.56 -10.08
C LEU A 101 20.71 13.84 -11.56
N SER A 102 21.59 14.61 -12.21
CA SER A 102 21.46 14.94 -13.63
C SER A 102 21.62 13.72 -14.52
N ASP A 103 22.59 12.86 -14.22
CA ASP A 103 22.84 11.61 -14.94
C ASP A 103 21.65 10.64 -14.80
N LYS A 104 21.07 10.56 -13.60
CA LYS A 104 19.94 9.66 -13.32
C LYS A 104 18.61 10.16 -13.88
N THR A 105 18.37 11.46 -13.85
CA THR A 105 17.11 12.05 -14.33
C THR A 105 17.13 12.38 -15.82
N GLY A 106 18.32 12.43 -16.44
CA GLY A 106 18.51 12.90 -17.82
C GLY A 106 18.22 14.40 -18.00
N LYS A 107 18.16 15.17 -16.91
CA LYS A 107 17.88 16.61 -16.90
C LYS A 107 18.98 17.32 -16.15
N SER A 108 19.31 18.55 -16.53
CA SER A 108 20.22 19.37 -15.72
C SER A 108 19.52 19.73 -14.41
N VAL A 109 20.05 19.25 -13.28
CA VAL A 109 19.55 19.55 -11.93
C VAL A 109 20.49 20.54 -11.26
N SER A 110 19.94 21.65 -10.77
CA SER A 110 20.66 22.59 -9.90
C SER A 110 19.86 22.82 -8.63
N LEU A 111 20.47 22.50 -7.49
CA LEU A 111 19.85 22.51 -6.17
C LEU A 111 19.56 23.94 -5.67
N ASP A 112 20.32 24.93 -6.16
CA ASP A 112 20.12 26.36 -5.85
C ASP A 112 19.03 27.02 -6.70
N SER A 113 18.43 26.29 -7.65
CA SER A 113 17.40 26.87 -8.51
C SER A 113 16.07 27.03 -7.79
N GLU A 114 15.35 28.13 -8.07
CA GLU A 114 14.01 28.40 -7.51
C GLU A 114 12.96 27.33 -7.89
N LEU A 115 13.28 26.49 -8.88
CA LEU A 115 12.43 25.40 -9.35
C LEU A 115 12.64 24.08 -8.58
N VAL A 116 13.66 24.03 -7.71
CA VAL A 116 13.96 22.85 -6.89
C VAL A 116 13.52 23.09 -5.45
N ARG A 117 12.83 22.09 -4.88
CA ARG A 117 12.37 22.11 -3.49
C ARG A 117 13.00 20.94 -2.76
N VAL A 118 13.75 21.24 -1.71
CA VAL A 118 14.35 20.26 -0.80
C VAL A 118 13.52 20.25 0.49
N GLU A 119 12.98 19.10 0.85
CA GLU A 119 12.25 18.90 2.11
C GLU A 119 12.84 17.70 2.84
N GLU A 120 13.07 17.87 4.14
CA GLU A 120 13.34 16.75 5.05
C GLU A 120 12.00 16.18 5.51
N VAL A 121 11.90 14.86 5.52
CA VAL A 121 10.66 14.11 5.79
C VAL A 121 10.93 13.04 6.83
N GLU A 122 9.97 12.78 7.71
CA GLU A 122 10.14 11.82 8.81
C GLU A 122 10.14 10.37 8.32
N SER A 123 9.56 10.13 7.14
CA SER A 123 9.46 8.80 6.56
C SER A 123 9.34 8.82 5.03
N LEU A 124 9.67 7.67 4.41
CA LEU A 124 9.43 7.45 2.98
C LEU A 124 7.96 7.59 2.58
N ASP A 125 7.04 7.18 3.47
CA ASP A 125 5.60 7.25 3.22
C ASP A 125 5.13 8.72 3.10
N GLU A 126 5.67 9.60 3.96
CA GLU A 126 5.43 11.04 3.88
C GLU A 126 5.99 11.63 2.58
N ALA A 127 7.22 11.26 2.21
CA ALA A 127 7.84 11.68 0.94
C ALA A 127 6.95 11.32 -0.27
N LEU A 128 6.46 10.08 -0.31
CA LEU A 128 5.58 9.58 -1.37
C LEU A 128 4.22 10.28 -1.39
N ALA A 129 3.68 10.64 -0.22
CA ALA A 129 2.44 11.40 -0.12
C ALA A 129 2.60 12.80 -0.73
N LEU A 130 3.70 13.50 -0.41
CA LEU A 130 4.02 14.81 -0.98
C LEU A 130 4.16 14.76 -2.51
N ILE A 131 4.88 13.78 -3.04
CA ILE A 131 5.03 13.58 -4.50
C ILE A 131 3.67 13.36 -5.17
N ARG A 132 2.80 12.52 -4.57
CA ARG A 132 1.45 12.27 -5.10
C ARG A 132 0.59 13.53 -5.09
N MET A 133 0.64 14.33 -4.02
CA MET A 133 -0.12 15.58 -3.93
C MET A 133 0.43 16.67 -4.85
N ALA A 134 1.71 16.63 -5.18
CA ALA A 134 2.33 17.54 -6.15
C ALA A 134 1.86 17.31 -7.61
N GLY A 135 1.14 16.20 -7.88
CA GLY A 135 0.57 15.92 -9.21
C GLY A 135 1.60 15.65 -10.30
N THR A 136 2.85 15.31 -9.94
CA THR A 136 3.99 15.19 -10.86
C THR A 136 3.80 14.10 -11.93
N ASN A 137 3.00 13.06 -11.67
CA ASN A 137 2.73 11.95 -12.61
C ASN A 137 1.33 12.01 -13.26
N ASP A 138 0.56 13.09 -13.08
CA ASP A 138 -0.80 13.17 -13.63
C ASP A 138 -0.80 13.12 -15.17
N ARG A 139 0.23 13.66 -15.83
CA ARG A 139 0.34 13.63 -17.30
C ARG A 139 0.54 12.23 -17.88
N GLU A 140 1.35 11.38 -17.25
CA GLU A 140 1.50 9.99 -17.67
C GLU A 140 0.23 9.17 -17.39
N ARG A 141 -0.41 9.37 -16.23
CA ARG A 141 -1.71 8.74 -15.92
C ARG A 141 -2.80 9.12 -16.92
N LEU A 142 -2.89 10.39 -17.30
CA LEU A 142 -3.86 10.90 -18.29
C LEU A 142 -3.54 10.44 -19.71
N GLY A 143 -2.26 10.21 -20.04
CA GLY A 143 -1.84 9.62 -21.32
C GLY A 143 -2.20 8.14 -21.44
N LEU A 144 -2.07 7.37 -20.36
CA LEU A 144 -2.42 5.94 -20.32
C LEU A 144 -3.93 5.70 -20.42
N THR A 145 -4.77 6.58 -19.85
CA THR A 145 -6.23 6.51 -20.03
C THR A 145 -6.69 6.84 -21.45
N LEU A 146 -5.95 7.67 -22.19
CA LEU A 146 -6.27 7.98 -23.59
C LEU A 146 -5.90 6.84 -24.55
N GLN A 147 -4.92 5.99 -24.20
CA GLN A 147 -4.53 4.82 -25.00
C GLN A 147 -5.37 3.56 -24.70
N SER A 148 -6.00 3.48 -23.53
CA SER A 148 -6.86 2.34 -23.14
C SER A 148 -8.31 2.47 -23.64
N GLY A 149 -8.62 3.47 -24.47
CA GLY A 149 -9.99 3.83 -24.88
C GLY A 149 -10.33 3.57 -26.36
N THR A 150 -9.52 2.81 -27.11
CA THR A 150 -9.82 2.41 -28.50
C THR A 150 -9.73 0.91 -28.69
#